data_AF-A0A9D1RP33-F1
#
_entry.id   AF-A0A9D1RP33-F1
#
_cell.length_a   1.000
_cell.length_b   1.000
_cell.length_c   1.000
_cell.angle_alpha   90.00
_cell.angle_beta   90.00
_cell.angle_gamma   90.00
#
_symmetry.space_group_name_H-M   'P 1'
#
loop_
_entity.id
_entity.type
_entity.pdbx_description
1 polymer ?
#
loop_
_entity_poly.entity_id
_entity_poly.type
_entity_poly.pdbx_seq_one_letter_code
_entity_poly.pdbx_strand_id
1 'polypeptide(L)'
;MAVVSVIGPDVRLVGAVVVGLRGSRHRVVTGAGPSDADGVIAVVGTSQQDAVSAGQGDDAQVVRAVRDAMGLCVLHVSEDALSGDLAEVAAEPGVVVSRWSAPDGPDAPASLETLARLVEPLWVDVRRWTADARRADADRADRVRIAVRLAAERLATELLADPVAGRSGRTDMTEMDRIFRARLTVAVLEQGVEMPSLGPGVGEDAAGADRAVPVSASNRASGKIDGVTALTGVAALGAGAAVGAAVTRTIGAPLLGVVAGVPVALVTFLLRWRTHRSARRTQDAAAAAALLRRHWAATVTDVVSRLSVPTIADTLADFNTRPATGQAVTA
;
A
#
# COMPACT_ATOMS: atom_id res chain seq x y z
N MET A 1 26.64 -0.17 0.95
CA MET A 1 27.68 -1.03 0.34
C MET A 1 28.25 -1.86 1.46
N ALA A 2 28.23 -3.19 1.37
CA ALA A 2 28.75 -4.04 2.45
C ALA A 2 30.27 -3.87 2.59
N VAL A 3 30.76 -3.85 3.82
CA VAL A 3 32.18 -3.71 4.16
C VAL A 3 32.77 -5.09 4.41
N VAL A 4 33.82 -5.45 3.67
CA VAL A 4 34.50 -6.74 3.80
C VAL A 4 35.89 -6.49 4.37
N SER A 5 36.18 -7.07 5.53
CA SER A 5 37.49 -7.01 6.16
C SER A 5 38.39 -8.12 5.62
N VAL A 6 39.62 -7.80 5.25
CA VAL A 6 40.66 -8.77 4.93
C VAL A 6 41.63 -8.81 6.09
N ILE A 7 41.86 -10.01 6.62
CA ILE A 7 42.76 -10.30 7.73
C ILE A 7 43.71 -11.42 7.36
N GLY A 8 44.84 -11.52 8.02
CA GLY A 8 45.81 -12.59 7.79
C GLY A 8 47.13 -12.30 8.49
N PRO A 9 47.96 -13.33 8.72
CA PRO A 9 49.26 -13.18 9.38
C PRO A 9 50.26 -12.40 8.53
N ASP A 10 50.18 -12.50 7.20
CA ASP A 10 51.06 -11.75 6.28
C ASP A 10 50.36 -10.51 5.70
N VAL A 11 50.82 -9.34 6.13
CA VAL A 11 50.36 -8.02 5.67
C VAL A 11 50.50 -7.86 4.16
N ARG A 12 51.48 -8.50 3.53
CA ARG A 12 51.70 -8.43 2.07
C ARG A 12 50.61 -9.18 1.32
N LEU A 13 50.27 -10.39 1.74
CA LEU A 13 49.19 -11.19 1.13
C LEU A 13 47.84 -10.50 1.30
N VAL A 14 47.58 -9.98 2.51
CA VAL A 14 46.37 -9.19 2.79
C VAL A 14 46.29 -7.95 1.88
N GLY A 15 47.40 -7.20 1.77
CA GLY A 15 47.47 -6.03 0.90
C GLY A 15 47.22 -6.36 -0.57
N ALA A 16 47.77 -7.47 -1.06
CA ALA A 16 47.60 -7.92 -2.44
C ALA A 16 46.14 -8.25 -2.75
N VAL A 17 45.46 -9.00 -1.88
CA VAL A 17 44.03 -9.33 -2.01
C VAL A 17 43.16 -8.07 -1.95
N VAL A 18 43.45 -7.14 -1.03
CA VAL A 18 42.69 -5.88 -0.91
C VAL A 18 42.81 -5.04 -2.16
N VAL A 19 44.01 -4.92 -2.73
CA VAL A 19 44.24 -4.21 -3.99
C VAL A 19 43.51 -4.89 -5.14
N GLY A 20 43.60 -6.22 -5.23
CA GLY A 20 42.94 -7.02 -6.25
C GLY A 20 41.42 -6.90 -6.25
N LEU A 21 40.80 -6.73 -5.08
CA LEU A 21 39.35 -6.63 -4.93
C LEU A 21 38.81 -5.19 -4.95
N ARG A 22 39.62 -4.16 -5.24
CA ARG A 22 39.19 -2.73 -5.29
C ARG A 22 38.09 -2.43 -6.31
N GLY A 23 37.90 -3.28 -7.31
CA GLY A 23 36.82 -3.17 -8.31
C GLY A 23 35.54 -3.94 -7.95
N SER A 24 35.51 -4.64 -6.81
CA SER A 24 34.33 -5.40 -6.39
C SER A 24 33.17 -4.50 -5.96
N ARG A 25 31.98 -5.07 -5.86
CA ARG A 25 30.78 -4.36 -5.37
C ARG A 25 30.84 -4.02 -3.87
N HIS A 26 31.81 -4.57 -3.15
CA HIS A 26 31.96 -4.41 -1.70
C HIS A 26 33.09 -3.45 -1.36
N ARG A 27 32.98 -2.82 -0.18
CA ARG A 27 34.06 -1.98 0.35
C ARG A 27 35.07 -2.87 1.04
N VAL A 28 36.19 -3.15 0.39
CA VAL A 28 37.24 -3.99 0.96
C VAL A 28 38.20 -3.14 1.81
N VAL A 29 38.39 -3.53 3.06
CA VAL A 29 39.25 -2.84 4.06
C VAL A 29 40.14 -3.86 4.77
N THR A 30 41.26 -3.41 5.33
CA THR A 30 42.18 -4.26 6.09
C THR A 30 41.89 -4.18 7.59
N GLY A 31 41.83 -5.31 8.28
CA GLY A 31 41.89 -5.35 9.75
C GLY A 31 40.71 -4.70 10.47
N ALA A 32 39.56 -4.53 9.81
CA ALA A 32 38.33 -4.13 10.49
C ALA A 32 37.83 -5.30 11.35
N GLY A 33 37.47 -5.00 12.60
CA GLY A 33 36.89 -5.98 13.52
C GLY A 33 35.46 -6.37 13.13
N PRO A 34 34.89 -7.39 13.79
CA PRO A 34 33.54 -7.88 13.52
C PRO A 34 32.43 -6.83 13.76
N SER A 35 32.73 -5.74 14.47
CA SER A 35 31.82 -4.61 14.68
C SER A 35 31.73 -3.65 13.48
N ASP A 36 32.76 -3.61 12.63
CA ASP A 36 32.95 -2.59 11.59
C ASP A 36 32.88 -3.16 10.18
N ALA A 37 32.79 -4.49 10.05
CA ALA A 37 32.70 -5.21 8.78
C ALA A 37 31.45 -6.10 8.75
N ASP A 38 30.82 -6.19 7.57
CA ASP A 38 29.70 -7.08 7.30
C ASP A 38 30.17 -8.51 6.93
N GLY A 39 31.47 -8.68 6.66
CA GLY A 39 32.08 -9.95 6.27
C GLY A 39 33.60 -9.95 6.43
N VAL A 40 34.19 -11.14 6.53
CA VAL A 40 35.64 -11.31 6.73
C VAL A 40 36.23 -12.33 5.77
N ILE A 41 37.35 -11.97 5.15
CA ILE A 41 38.22 -12.83 4.36
C ILE A 41 39.51 -13.04 5.16
N ALA A 42 39.76 -14.27 5.59
CA ALA A 42 41.03 -14.67 6.19
C ALA A 42 41.98 -15.16 5.09
N VAL A 43 43.12 -14.50 4.94
CA VAL A 43 44.15 -14.83 3.94
C VAL A 43 45.29 -15.55 4.64
N VAL A 44 45.53 -16.80 4.26
CA VAL A 44 46.59 -17.64 4.84
C VAL A 44 47.48 -18.18 3.73
N GLY A 45 48.79 -18.09 3.87
CA GLY A 45 49.73 -18.60 2.89
C GLY A 45 51.07 -18.88 3.51
N THR A 46 51.84 -19.74 2.87
CA THR A 46 53.23 -20.01 3.24
C THR A 46 54.13 -18.99 2.54
N SER A 47 54.74 -18.07 3.29
CA SER A 47 55.89 -17.34 2.74
C SER A 47 57.03 -18.35 2.60
N GLN A 48 57.68 -18.40 1.43
CA GLN A 48 58.75 -19.36 1.12
C GLN A 48 59.97 -19.25 2.09
N GLN A 49 59.98 -18.23 2.97
CA GLN A 49 61.04 -17.96 3.94
C GLN A 49 60.72 -18.32 5.40
N ASP A 50 59.46 -18.57 5.80
CA ASP A 50 59.07 -18.80 7.21
C ASP A 50 58.48 -20.19 7.52
N ALA A 51 58.62 -21.15 6.60
CA ALA A 51 58.11 -22.53 6.74
C ALA A 51 58.65 -23.32 7.96
N VAL A 52 59.56 -22.74 8.76
CA VAL A 52 60.23 -23.40 9.89
C VAL A 52 59.69 -22.92 11.25
N SER A 53 58.77 -21.95 11.34
CA SER A 53 58.24 -21.52 12.67
C SER A 53 56.80 -20.96 12.71
N ALA A 54 56.00 -21.02 11.65
CA ALA A 54 54.69 -20.35 11.63
C ALA A 54 53.59 -21.14 12.38
N GLY A 55 52.96 -20.48 13.37
CA GLY A 55 51.88 -21.01 14.22
C GLY A 55 50.57 -21.30 13.48
N GLN A 56 50.54 -22.37 12.68
CA GLN A 56 49.34 -22.83 11.95
C GLN A 56 48.13 -23.09 12.87
N GLY A 57 48.36 -23.45 14.14
CA GLY A 57 47.29 -23.57 15.14
C GLY A 57 46.66 -22.24 15.55
N ASP A 58 47.43 -21.15 15.52
CA ASP A 58 46.95 -19.80 15.84
C ASP A 58 46.06 -19.25 14.71
N ASP A 59 46.46 -19.47 13.45
CA ASP A 59 45.66 -19.09 12.27
C ASP A 59 44.31 -19.81 12.24
N ALA A 60 44.30 -21.12 12.52
CA ALA A 60 43.07 -21.91 12.63
C ALA A 60 42.16 -21.38 13.74
N GLN A 61 42.72 -20.98 14.89
CA GLN A 61 41.96 -20.41 16.00
C GLN A 61 41.35 -19.05 15.65
N VAL A 62 42.08 -18.18 14.93
CA VAL A 62 41.54 -16.90 14.45
C VAL A 62 40.37 -17.10 13.49
N VAL A 63 40.49 -18.03 12.53
CA VAL A 63 39.41 -18.33 11.59
C VAL A 63 38.16 -18.85 12.32
N ARG A 64 38.32 -19.73 13.31
CA ARG A 64 37.20 -20.18 14.16
C ARG A 64 36.58 -19.02 14.93
N ALA A 65 37.39 -18.16 15.55
CA ALA A 65 36.89 -17.01 16.30
C ALA A 65 36.11 -16.02 15.41
N VAL A 66 36.60 -15.77 14.20
CA VAL A 66 35.90 -14.94 13.22
C VAL A 66 34.59 -15.58 12.78
N ARG A 67 34.60 -16.87 12.48
CA ARG A 67 33.38 -17.61 12.15
C ARG A 67 32.38 -17.56 13.31
N ASP A 68 32.82 -17.76 14.55
CA ASP A 68 31.93 -17.76 15.71
C ASP A 68 31.33 -16.37 15.97
N ALA A 69 32.08 -15.30 15.69
CA ALA A 69 31.61 -13.93 15.81
C ALA A 69 30.68 -13.50 14.66
N MET A 70 30.99 -13.90 13.42
CA MET A 70 30.32 -13.41 12.20
C MET A 70 29.30 -14.40 11.60
N GLY A 71 29.32 -15.66 12.05
CA GLY A 71 28.58 -16.78 11.45
C GLY A 71 29.16 -17.31 10.14
N LEU A 72 30.08 -16.57 9.50
CA LEU A 72 30.69 -16.91 8.21
C LEU A 72 32.11 -16.33 8.09
N CYS A 73 33.05 -17.12 7.58
CA CYS A 73 34.40 -16.67 7.21
C CYS A 73 34.79 -17.22 5.83
N VAL A 74 35.30 -16.38 4.94
CA VAL A 74 35.92 -16.84 3.69
C VAL A 74 37.40 -17.06 3.93
N LEU A 75 37.87 -18.30 3.86
CA LEU A 75 39.28 -18.66 3.99
C LEU A 75 39.93 -18.67 2.60
N HIS A 76 40.73 -17.65 2.30
CA HIS A 76 41.53 -17.56 1.08
C HIS A 76 42.95 -18.07 1.33
N VAL A 77 43.23 -19.30 0.93
CA VAL A 77 44.38 -20.07 1.42
C VAL A 77 45.23 -20.64 0.30
N SER A 78 46.56 -20.66 0.48
CA SER A 78 47.43 -21.35 -0.47
C SER A 78 47.25 -22.86 -0.37
N GLU A 79 47.34 -23.59 -1.48
CA GLU A 79 47.23 -25.05 -1.47
C GLU A 79 48.24 -25.70 -0.51
N ASP A 80 49.45 -25.15 -0.43
CA ASP A 80 50.51 -25.63 0.46
C ASP A 80 50.25 -25.33 1.94
N ALA A 81 49.51 -24.26 2.25
CA ALA A 81 49.15 -23.89 3.63
C ALA A 81 47.95 -24.67 4.17
N LEU A 82 47.15 -25.29 3.30
CA LEU A 82 45.96 -26.04 3.68
C LEU A 82 46.31 -27.44 4.21
N SER A 83 46.80 -27.49 5.45
CA SER A 83 47.16 -28.74 6.14
C SER A 83 46.85 -28.66 7.64
N GLY A 84 46.82 -29.83 8.31
CA GLY A 84 46.60 -29.94 9.76
C GLY A 84 45.32 -29.25 10.24
N ASP A 85 45.43 -28.50 11.34
CA ASP A 85 44.33 -27.78 11.99
C ASP A 85 43.57 -26.85 11.03
N LEU A 86 44.26 -26.25 10.05
CA LEU A 86 43.63 -25.36 9.07
C LEU A 86 42.73 -26.13 8.08
N ALA A 87 43.11 -27.37 7.75
CA ALA A 87 42.30 -28.25 6.91
C ALA A 87 41.06 -28.76 7.66
N GLU A 88 41.16 -28.95 8.98
CA GLU A 88 39.99 -29.25 9.83
C GLU A 88 39.03 -28.06 9.85
N VAL A 89 39.52 -26.84 10.10
CA VAL A 89 38.70 -25.61 10.09
C VAL A 89 38.05 -25.36 8.73
N ALA A 90 38.76 -25.65 7.63
CA ALA A 90 38.25 -25.54 6.28
C ALA A 90 37.03 -26.45 6.00
N ALA A 91 36.85 -27.53 6.77
CA ALA A 91 35.69 -28.42 6.69
C ALA A 91 34.56 -28.03 7.66
N GLU A 92 34.80 -27.09 8.58
CA GLU A 92 33.80 -26.67 9.55
C GLU A 92 32.68 -25.84 8.88
N PRO A 93 31.42 -25.97 9.33
CA PRO A 93 30.31 -25.19 8.78
C PRO A 93 30.54 -23.69 9.04
N GLY A 94 30.16 -22.85 8.08
CA GLY A 94 30.42 -21.41 8.15
C GLY A 94 31.81 -20.99 7.67
N VAL A 95 32.65 -21.91 7.20
CA VAL A 95 33.90 -21.59 6.50
C VAL A 95 33.76 -21.88 5.01
N VAL A 96 34.02 -20.89 4.17
CA VAL A 96 34.02 -21.03 2.71
C VAL A 96 35.44 -20.89 2.19
N VAL A 97 35.94 -21.92 1.51
CA VAL A 97 37.35 -21.99 1.12
C VAL A 97 37.54 -21.51 -0.32
N SER A 98 38.46 -20.59 -0.51
CA SER A 98 39.00 -20.16 -1.80
C SER A 98 40.48 -20.52 -1.84
N ARG A 99 40.90 -21.31 -2.82
CA ARG A 99 42.29 -21.80 -2.91
C ARG A 99 43.05 -21.06 -3.99
N TRP A 100 44.34 -20.86 -3.76
CA TRP A 100 45.29 -20.37 -4.77
C TRP A 100 46.55 -21.23 -4.75
N SER A 101 47.15 -21.46 -5.91
CA SER A 101 48.40 -22.21 -6.01
C SER A 101 49.59 -21.27 -5.81
N ALA A 102 50.59 -21.69 -5.03
CA ALA A 102 51.79 -20.90 -4.74
C ALA A 102 52.46 -20.20 -5.95
N PRO A 103 52.59 -20.81 -7.15
CA PRO A 103 53.20 -20.14 -8.30
C PRO A 103 52.37 -18.97 -8.86
N ASP A 104 51.06 -18.95 -8.62
CA ASP A 104 50.16 -17.91 -9.14
C ASP A 104 50.05 -16.72 -8.18
N GLY A 105 50.23 -16.94 -6.88
CA GLY A 105 50.03 -15.89 -5.87
C GLY A 105 48.55 -15.67 -5.52
N PRO A 106 48.26 -15.02 -4.39
CA PRO A 106 46.88 -14.71 -3.99
C PRO A 106 46.24 -13.64 -4.88
N ASP A 107 47.04 -12.84 -5.57
CA ASP A 107 46.64 -11.74 -6.45
C ASP A 107 46.56 -12.12 -7.93
N ALA A 108 46.78 -13.39 -8.28
CA ALA A 108 46.54 -13.86 -9.63
C ALA A 108 45.09 -13.55 -10.08
N PRO A 109 44.89 -13.10 -11.34
CA PRO A 109 43.56 -12.75 -11.83
C PRO A 109 42.52 -13.88 -11.67
N ALA A 110 42.90 -15.14 -11.93
CA ALA A 110 42.01 -16.29 -11.80
C ALA A 110 41.64 -16.62 -10.34
N SER A 111 42.59 -16.41 -9.42
CA SER A 111 42.39 -16.56 -7.98
C SER A 111 41.42 -15.49 -7.46
N LEU A 112 41.68 -14.22 -7.80
CA LEU A 112 40.83 -13.10 -7.43
C LEU A 112 39.43 -13.19 -8.04
N GLU A 113 39.29 -13.66 -9.28
CA GLU A 113 37.98 -13.90 -9.90
C GLU A 113 37.20 -14.99 -9.15
N THR A 114 37.88 -16.05 -8.74
CA THR A 114 37.25 -17.12 -7.94
C THR A 114 36.85 -16.63 -6.56
N LEU A 115 37.72 -15.88 -5.89
CA LEU A 115 37.42 -15.24 -4.61
C LEU A 115 36.24 -14.26 -4.75
N ALA A 116 36.24 -13.40 -5.77
CA ALA A 116 35.16 -12.45 -6.02
C ALA A 116 33.82 -13.16 -6.27
N ARG A 117 33.81 -14.22 -7.09
CA ARG A 117 32.59 -15.03 -7.34
C ARG A 117 32.03 -15.67 -6.08
N LEU A 118 32.88 -16.04 -5.13
CA LEU A 118 32.46 -16.56 -3.83
C LEU A 118 31.94 -15.45 -2.91
N VAL A 119 32.65 -14.32 -2.85
CA VAL A 119 32.37 -13.19 -1.97
C VAL A 119 31.09 -12.45 -2.35
N GLU A 120 30.85 -12.22 -3.65
CA GLU A 120 29.72 -11.44 -4.15
C GLU A 120 28.33 -11.90 -3.70
N PRO A 121 27.98 -13.20 -3.72
CA PRO A 121 26.68 -13.68 -3.24
C PRO A 121 26.60 -13.84 -1.72
N LEU A 122 27.73 -13.94 -1.01
CA LEU A 122 27.75 -14.30 0.40
C LEU A 122 27.36 -13.15 1.33
N TRP A 123 27.71 -11.91 0.98
CA TRP A 123 27.42 -10.75 1.83
C TRP A 123 26.37 -9.85 1.21
N VAL A 124 25.19 -9.90 1.79
CA VAL A 124 24.09 -9.00 1.44
C VAL A 124 24.31 -7.66 2.15
N ASP A 125 24.24 -6.59 1.38
CA ASP A 125 24.20 -5.24 1.93
C ASP A 125 22.85 -5.00 2.63
N VAL A 126 22.77 -5.39 3.90
CA VAL A 126 21.56 -5.30 4.72
C VAL A 126 21.02 -3.88 4.76
N ARG A 127 21.90 -2.86 4.77
CA ARG A 127 21.49 -1.45 4.74
C ARG A 127 20.82 -1.08 3.42
N ARG A 128 21.36 -1.56 2.30
CA ARG A 128 20.72 -1.37 0.99
C ARG A 128 19.42 -2.15 0.88
N TRP A 129 19.38 -3.40 1.33
CA TRP A 129 18.18 -4.23 1.32
C TRP A 129 17.06 -3.64 2.18
N THR A 130 17.37 -3.13 3.37
CA THR A 130 16.39 -2.43 4.21
C THR A 130 15.92 -1.12 3.56
N ALA A 131 16.80 -0.38 2.89
CA ALA A 131 16.40 0.81 2.14
C ALA A 131 15.53 0.48 0.92
N ASP A 132 15.84 -0.60 0.19
CA ASP A 132 15.03 -1.12 -0.91
C ASP A 132 13.67 -1.62 -0.40
N ALA A 133 13.63 -2.32 0.74
CA ALA A 133 12.41 -2.77 1.40
C ALA A 133 11.51 -1.59 1.81
N ARG A 134 12.08 -0.54 2.41
CA ARG A 134 11.33 0.70 2.76
C ARG A 134 10.74 1.38 1.52
N ARG A 135 11.49 1.40 0.41
CA ARG A 135 10.97 1.92 -0.87
C ARG A 135 9.81 1.07 -1.39
N ALA A 136 9.97 -0.25 -1.39
CA ALA A 136 8.92 -1.16 -1.82
C ALA A 136 7.67 -1.09 -0.92
N ASP A 137 7.84 -0.90 0.39
CA ASP A 137 6.74 -0.71 1.34
C ASP A 137 5.98 0.59 1.06
N ALA A 138 6.68 1.69 0.79
CA ALA A 138 6.05 2.95 0.39
C ALA A 138 5.25 2.81 -0.93
N ASP A 139 5.85 2.19 -1.94
CA ASP A 139 5.19 1.92 -3.23
C ASP A 139 3.98 0.99 -3.06
N ARG A 140 4.06 0.00 -2.17
CA ARG A 140 2.93 -0.87 -1.82
C ARG A 140 1.81 -0.06 -1.16
N ALA A 141 2.15 0.78 -0.19
CA ALA A 141 1.15 1.60 0.49
C ALA A 141 0.39 2.49 -0.49
N ASP A 142 1.08 3.12 -1.44
CA ASP A 142 0.43 3.96 -2.45
C ASP A 142 -0.43 3.15 -3.43
N ARG A 143 0.04 1.98 -3.88
CA ARG A 143 -0.77 1.08 -4.72
C ARG A 143 -2.05 0.64 -4.03
N VAL A 144 -1.98 0.28 -2.75
CA VAL A 144 -3.17 -0.09 -1.95
C VAL A 144 -4.15 1.08 -1.88
N ARG A 145 -3.67 2.29 -1.55
CA ARG A 145 -4.53 3.48 -1.46
C ARG A 145 -5.24 3.77 -2.79
N ILE A 146 -4.54 3.63 -3.91
CA ILE A 146 -5.11 3.80 -5.25
C ILE A 146 -6.13 2.71 -5.54
N ALA A 147 -5.82 1.44 -5.26
CA ALA A 147 -6.73 0.32 -5.49
C ALA A 147 -8.03 0.48 -4.71
N VAL A 148 -7.95 0.85 -3.43
CA VAL A 148 -9.13 1.11 -2.57
C VAL A 148 -9.98 2.26 -3.12
N ARG A 149 -9.34 3.36 -3.59
CA ARG A 149 -10.07 4.48 -4.22
C ARG A 149 -10.80 4.06 -5.49
N LEU A 150 -10.14 3.32 -6.38
CA LEU A 150 -10.73 2.83 -7.62
C LEU A 150 -11.87 1.84 -7.34
N ALA A 151 -11.69 0.92 -6.38
CA ALA A 151 -12.73 0.00 -5.95
C ALA A 151 -13.94 0.76 -5.40
N ALA A 152 -13.72 1.76 -4.55
CA ALA A 152 -14.79 2.58 -3.98
C ALA A 152 -15.55 3.37 -5.05
N GLU A 153 -14.86 3.95 -6.04
CA GLU A 153 -15.50 4.66 -7.14
C GLU A 153 -16.36 3.73 -8.01
N ARG A 154 -15.85 2.53 -8.28
CA ARG A 154 -16.59 1.48 -8.99
C ARG A 154 -17.84 1.07 -8.20
N LEU A 155 -17.70 0.78 -6.90
CA LEU A 155 -18.81 0.44 -6.02
C LEU A 155 -19.87 1.54 -5.95
N ALA A 156 -19.44 2.80 -5.81
CA ALA A 156 -20.35 3.94 -5.80
C ALA A 156 -21.12 4.07 -7.11
N THR A 157 -20.45 3.86 -8.24
CA THR A 157 -21.09 3.93 -9.57
C THR A 157 -22.05 2.77 -9.78
N GLU A 158 -21.69 1.54 -9.41
CA GLU A 158 -22.55 0.36 -9.50
C GLU A 158 -23.81 0.51 -8.62
N LEU A 159 -23.66 0.97 -7.38
CA LEU A 159 -24.79 1.14 -6.46
C LEU A 159 -25.74 2.27 -6.87
N LEU A 160 -25.21 3.35 -7.46
CA LEU A 160 -26.03 4.46 -7.96
C LEU A 160 -26.67 4.18 -9.32
N ALA A 161 -26.09 3.27 -10.11
CA ALA A 161 -26.62 2.88 -11.42
C ALA A 161 -27.79 1.89 -11.32
N ASP A 162 -27.90 1.12 -10.24
CA ASP A 162 -28.94 0.12 -10.05
C ASP A 162 -30.33 0.77 -9.82
N PRO A 163 -31.22 0.74 -10.82
CA PRO A 163 -32.52 1.37 -10.75
C PRO A 163 -33.48 0.45 -10.02
N VAL A 164 -33.33 0.31 -8.70
CA VAL A 164 -34.30 -0.45 -7.94
C VAL A 164 -35.61 0.34 -7.91
N ALA A 165 -36.53 -0.12 -8.73
CA ALA A 165 -37.88 0.40 -8.84
C ALA A 165 -38.55 0.36 -7.45
N GLY A 166 -38.94 1.53 -6.94
CA GLY A 166 -39.84 1.65 -5.78
C GLY A 166 -39.23 2.18 -4.48
N ARG A 167 -37.95 2.54 -4.43
CA ARG A 167 -37.34 3.02 -3.19
C ARG A 167 -37.78 4.44 -2.83
N SER A 168 -38.30 4.60 -1.62
CA SER A 168 -38.86 5.86 -1.11
C SER A 168 -38.09 6.32 0.12
N GLY A 169 -37.43 7.49 0.04
CA GLY A 169 -37.02 8.25 1.22
C GLY A 169 -35.67 7.90 1.87
N ARG A 170 -35.49 8.36 3.11
CA ARG A 170 -34.23 8.34 3.88
C ARG A 170 -33.73 6.92 4.21
N THR A 171 -34.63 5.95 4.37
CA THR A 171 -34.32 4.54 4.65
C THR A 171 -33.53 3.88 3.52
N ASP A 172 -33.78 4.30 2.27
CA ASP A 172 -33.03 3.84 1.10
C ASP A 172 -31.57 4.32 1.13
N MET A 173 -31.36 5.61 1.43
CA MET A 173 -30.01 6.16 1.57
C MET A 173 -29.20 5.45 2.65
N THR A 174 -29.83 5.08 3.78
CA THR A 174 -29.15 4.34 4.86
C THR A 174 -28.81 2.92 4.46
N GLU A 175 -29.67 2.26 3.68
CA GLU A 175 -29.41 0.90 3.18
C GLU A 175 -28.29 0.89 2.13
N MET A 176 -28.31 1.83 1.19
CA MET A 176 -27.24 2.00 0.22
C MET A 176 -25.90 2.32 0.89
N ASP A 177 -25.88 3.19 1.90
CA ASP A 177 -24.68 3.50 2.68
C ASP A 177 -24.15 2.26 3.42
N ARG A 178 -25.03 1.47 4.03
CA ARG A 178 -24.66 0.20 4.68
C ARG A 178 -24.04 -0.80 3.70
N ILE A 179 -24.64 -0.97 2.52
CA ILE A 179 -24.12 -1.88 1.48
C ILE A 179 -22.77 -1.38 0.96
N PHE A 180 -22.65 -0.07 0.68
CA PHE A 180 -21.40 0.55 0.25
C PHE A 180 -20.28 0.29 1.26
N ARG A 181 -20.54 0.56 2.54
CA ARG A 181 -19.57 0.36 3.64
C ARG A 181 -19.17 -1.10 3.78
N ALA A 182 -20.12 -2.03 3.72
CA ALA A 182 -19.81 -3.46 3.78
C ALA A 182 -18.92 -3.91 2.61
N ARG A 183 -19.22 -3.48 1.39
CA ARG A 183 -18.41 -3.80 0.21
C ARG A 183 -17.05 -3.11 0.22
N LEU A 184 -16.97 -1.89 0.74
CA LEU A 184 -15.71 -1.19 0.93
C LEU A 184 -14.80 -1.93 1.92
N THR A 185 -15.37 -2.42 3.04
CA THR A 185 -14.62 -3.23 4.01
C THR A 185 -14.04 -4.48 3.34
N VAL A 186 -14.83 -5.21 2.55
CA VAL A 186 -14.33 -6.38 1.80
C VAL A 186 -13.21 -5.98 0.86
N ALA A 187 -13.38 -4.90 0.09
CA ALA A 187 -12.36 -4.44 -0.85
C ALA A 187 -11.04 -4.03 -0.16
N VAL A 188 -11.09 -3.47 1.06
CA VAL A 188 -9.90 -3.16 1.86
C VAL A 188 -9.23 -4.44 2.36
N LEU A 189 -10.01 -5.40 2.87
CA LEU A 189 -9.50 -6.68 3.36
C LEU A 189 -8.85 -7.52 2.25
N GLU A 190 -9.38 -7.46 1.02
CA GLU A 190 -8.78 -8.11 -0.16
C GLU A 190 -7.39 -7.57 -0.50
N GLN A 191 -7.04 -6.35 -0.09
CA GLN A 191 -5.68 -5.81 -0.23
C GLN A 191 -4.71 -6.29 0.88
N GLY A 192 -5.20 -7.13 1.80
CA GLY A 192 -4.42 -7.64 2.94
C GLY A 192 -4.10 -6.56 3.97
N VAL A 193 -5.04 -5.65 4.20
CA VAL A 193 -4.91 -4.49 5.08
C VAL A 193 -6.06 -4.47 6.07
N GLU A 194 -5.78 -4.13 7.33
CA GLU A 194 -6.80 -4.02 8.36
C GLU A 194 -7.75 -2.84 8.06
N MET A 195 -9.04 -3.05 8.27
CA MET A 195 -10.05 -2.02 8.04
C MET A 195 -10.04 -0.99 9.17
N PRO A 196 -9.81 0.31 8.89
CA PRO A 196 -9.96 1.36 9.89
C PRO A 196 -11.39 1.45 10.41
N SER A 197 -11.56 1.88 11.66
CA SER A 197 -12.89 2.14 12.22
C SER A 197 -13.62 3.21 11.39
N LEU A 198 -14.80 2.86 10.92
CA LEU A 198 -15.66 3.76 10.16
C LEU A 198 -16.38 4.72 11.11
N GLY A 199 -16.44 6.00 10.77
CA GLY A 199 -17.29 6.99 11.45
C GLY A 199 -18.79 6.69 11.26
N PRO A 200 -19.70 7.51 11.82
CA PRO A 200 -21.14 7.27 11.75
C PRO A 200 -21.66 7.19 10.31
N GLY A 201 -22.65 6.33 10.09
CA GLY A 201 -23.39 6.17 8.84
C GLY A 201 -24.32 7.35 8.55
N VAL A 202 -24.80 7.44 7.30
CA VAL A 202 -25.78 8.47 6.93
C VAL A 202 -27.02 8.31 7.83
N GLY A 203 -27.32 9.34 8.62
CA GLY A 203 -28.53 9.39 9.47
C GLY A 203 -28.39 8.84 10.88
N GLU A 204 -27.21 8.35 11.29
CA GLU A 204 -26.94 7.88 12.66
C GLU A 204 -26.66 9.01 13.67
N ASP A 205 -26.35 10.23 13.21
CA ASP A 205 -26.08 11.40 14.07
C ASP A 205 -27.28 11.85 14.93
N ALA A 206 -28.49 11.35 14.66
CA ALA A 206 -29.70 11.74 15.38
C ALA A 206 -30.01 10.89 16.63
N ALA A 207 -29.33 9.74 16.82
CA ALA A 207 -29.66 8.80 17.90
C ALA A 207 -28.70 8.83 19.11
N GLY A 208 -27.57 9.54 19.00
CA GLY A 208 -26.53 9.59 20.05
C GLY A 208 -26.31 10.96 20.70
N ALA A 209 -26.97 12.01 20.21
CA ALA A 209 -26.78 13.38 20.69
C ALA A 209 -27.81 13.76 21.77
N ASP A 210 -27.89 12.97 22.83
CA ASP A 210 -28.67 13.30 24.03
C ASP A 210 -27.73 13.39 25.24
N ARG A 211 -26.72 14.26 25.16
CA ARG A 211 -26.04 14.84 26.33
C ARG A 211 -25.21 16.08 25.97
N ALA A 212 -25.76 17.23 26.37
CA ALA A 212 -25.11 18.49 26.72
C ALA A 212 -24.35 19.28 25.64
N VAL A 213 -24.94 20.39 25.17
CA VAL A 213 -24.65 21.80 25.57
C VAL A 213 -25.59 22.74 24.77
N PRO A 214 -26.07 23.87 25.33
CA PRO A 214 -27.18 24.64 24.78
C PRO A 214 -26.75 25.77 23.83
N VAL A 215 -27.62 25.98 22.82
CA VAL A 215 -28.06 27.25 22.20
C VAL A 215 -27.01 28.33 21.87
N SER A 216 -26.82 28.55 20.56
CA SER A 216 -26.88 29.92 20.04
C SER A 216 -27.97 30.01 18.99
N ALA A 217 -29.02 30.73 19.37
CA ALA A 217 -30.10 31.14 18.51
C ALA A 217 -29.61 32.19 17.51
N SER A 218 -29.91 31.98 16.22
CA SER A 218 -30.06 33.07 15.27
C SER A 218 -31.26 32.76 14.38
N ASN A 219 -32.36 33.42 14.73
CA ASN A 219 -33.54 33.68 13.91
C ASN A 219 -33.29 33.63 12.39
N ARG A 220 -34.10 32.83 11.69
CA ARG A 220 -34.88 33.38 10.58
C ARG A 220 -36.13 32.54 10.26
N ALA A 221 -37.24 33.11 10.71
CA ALA A 221 -38.49 33.24 9.98
C ALA A 221 -39.15 31.97 9.43
N SER A 222 -40.15 31.54 10.20
CA SER A 222 -41.48 31.23 9.69
C SER A 222 -41.88 32.19 8.56
N GLY A 223 -41.66 31.77 7.31
CA GLY A 223 -42.38 32.23 6.13
C GLY A 223 -43.49 31.21 5.88
N LYS A 224 -44.66 31.41 6.49
CA LYS A 224 -45.80 31.99 5.80
C LYS A 224 -46.01 31.33 4.44
N ILE A 225 -47.07 30.54 4.43
CA ILE A 225 -47.75 29.98 3.27
C ILE A 225 -48.06 31.14 2.30
N ASP A 226 -47.11 31.49 1.45
CA ASP A 226 -47.31 32.47 0.39
C ASP A 226 -47.94 31.75 -0.81
N GLY A 227 -49.28 31.73 -0.80
CA GLY A 227 -50.10 32.48 -1.76
C GLY A 227 -49.82 32.39 -3.26
N VAL A 228 -48.97 31.50 -3.75
CA VAL A 228 -48.58 31.43 -5.18
C VAL A 228 -48.99 30.09 -5.83
N THR A 229 -49.34 29.07 -5.06
CA THR A 229 -49.94 27.83 -5.58
C THR A 229 -51.46 27.95 -5.87
N ALA A 230 -52.11 29.02 -5.39
CA ALA A 230 -53.54 29.28 -5.65
C ALA A 230 -53.80 30.09 -6.94
N LEU A 231 -52.79 30.74 -7.52
CA LEU A 231 -52.93 31.57 -8.73
C LEU A 231 -52.53 30.87 -10.04
N THR A 232 -51.80 29.75 -9.96
CA THR A 232 -51.49 28.94 -11.15
C THR A 232 -52.65 28.04 -11.61
N GLY A 233 -53.72 27.93 -10.82
CA GLY A 233 -54.95 27.20 -11.19
C GLY A 233 -55.90 27.98 -12.10
N VAL A 234 -55.82 29.32 -12.13
CA VAL A 234 -56.76 30.16 -12.90
C VAL A 234 -56.22 30.53 -14.28
N ALA A 235 -54.90 30.58 -14.46
CA ALA A 235 -54.29 30.84 -15.78
C ALA A 235 -54.40 29.66 -16.77
N ALA A 236 -54.60 28.43 -16.28
CA ALA A 236 -54.77 27.24 -17.12
C ALA A 236 -56.20 27.11 -17.70
N LEU A 237 -57.19 27.83 -17.16
CA LEU A 237 -58.55 27.90 -17.71
C LEU A 237 -58.69 28.92 -18.86
N GLY A 238 -57.76 29.86 -18.99
CA GLY A 238 -57.79 30.89 -20.05
C GLY A 238 -57.35 30.39 -21.44
N ALA A 239 -56.47 29.40 -21.50
CA ALA A 239 -55.95 28.89 -22.79
C ALA A 239 -56.88 27.88 -23.47
N GLY A 240 -57.82 27.26 -22.74
CA GLY A 240 -58.84 26.37 -23.32
C GLY A 240 -60.01 27.11 -23.98
N ALA A 241 -60.30 28.35 -23.54
CA ALA A 241 -61.42 29.13 -24.06
C ALA A 241 -61.17 29.71 -25.47
N ALA A 242 -59.92 29.91 -25.87
CA ALA A 242 -59.58 30.47 -27.18
C ALA A 242 -59.75 29.49 -28.35
N VAL A 243 -59.60 28.18 -28.10
CA VAL A 243 -59.83 27.15 -29.15
C VAL A 243 -61.32 26.79 -29.27
N GLY A 244 -62.10 26.94 -28.19
CA GLY A 244 -63.57 26.80 -28.23
C GLY A 244 -64.27 27.92 -29.02
N ALA A 245 -63.78 29.16 -28.90
CA ALA A 245 -64.41 30.33 -29.53
C ALA A 245 -64.32 30.36 -31.08
N ALA A 246 -63.37 29.64 -31.67
CA ALA A 246 -63.24 29.54 -33.13
C ALA A 246 -64.18 28.49 -33.77
N VAL A 247 -64.62 27.47 -33.00
CA VAL A 247 -65.50 26.39 -33.49
C VAL A 247 -66.98 26.69 -33.22
N THR A 248 -67.30 27.54 -32.23
CA THR A 248 -68.69 27.94 -31.95
C THR A 248 -69.30 28.91 -32.96
N ARG A 249 -68.52 29.43 -33.93
CA ARG A 249 -69.02 30.40 -34.92
C ARG A 249 -69.65 29.76 -36.16
N THR A 250 -69.48 28.45 -36.38
CA THR A 250 -70.00 27.77 -37.58
C THR A 250 -71.11 26.76 -37.29
N ILE A 251 -71.28 26.32 -36.05
CA ILE A 251 -72.30 25.35 -35.63
C ILE A 251 -72.85 25.87 -34.31
N GLY A 252 -74.06 26.43 -34.31
CA GLY A 252 -74.69 27.14 -33.17
C GLY A 252 -75.02 26.26 -31.95
N ALA A 253 -74.04 25.53 -31.41
CA ALA A 253 -74.16 24.64 -30.27
C ALA A 253 -72.98 24.84 -29.30
N PRO A 254 -72.98 25.92 -28.49
CA PRO A 254 -71.90 26.24 -27.54
C PRO A 254 -71.71 25.13 -26.49
N LEU A 255 -72.77 24.39 -26.17
CA LEU A 255 -72.72 23.28 -25.23
C LEU A 255 -71.86 22.11 -25.73
N LEU A 256 -71.82 21.83 -27.04
CA LEU A 256 -71.01 20.74 -27.59
C LEU A 256 -69.50 21.07 -27.54
N GLY A 257 -69.12 22.32 -27.74
CA GLY A 257 -67.73 22.77 -27.61
C GLY A 257 -67.19 22.66 -26.19
N VAL A 258 -68.02 22.94 -25.18
CA VAL A 258 -67.66 22.80 -23.76
C VAL A 258 -67.53 21.32 -23.37
N VAL A 259 -68.47 20.46 -23.81
CA VAL A 259 -68.43 19.02 -23.51
C VAL A 259 -67.21 18.34 -24.13
N ALA A 260 -66.75 18.77 -25.32
CA ALA A 260 -65.54 18.24 -25.94
C ALA A 260 -64.24 18.88 -25.43
N GLY A 261 -64.25 20.15 -25.02
CA GLY A 261 -63.04 20.87 -24.58
C GLY A 261 -62.57 20.51 -23.17
N VAL A 262 -63.49 20.29 -22.23
CA VAL A 262 -63.18 19.91 -20.84
C VAL A 262 -62.36 18.61 -20.72
N PRO A 263 -62.70 17.49 -21.39
CA PRO A 263 -61.90 16.27 -21.29
C PRO A 263 -60.49 16.44 -21.87
N VAL A 264 -60.32 17.21 -22.96
CA VAL A 264 -59.00 17.48 -23.55
C VAL A 264 -58.15 18.34 -22.61
N ALA A 265 -58.74 19.37 -21.98
CA ALA A 265 -58.06 20.17 -20.97
C ALA A 265 -57.67 19.34 -19.73
N LEU A 266 -58.55 18.44 -19.29
CA LEU A 266 -58.28 17.54 -18.17
C LEU A 266 -57.13 16.57 -18.48
N VAL A 267 -57.14 15.97 -19.68
CA VAL A 267 -56.09 15.06 -20.15
C VAL A 267 -54.75 15.78 -20.26
N THR A 268 -54.70 16.96 -20.88
CA THR A 268 -53.45 17.74 -21.00
C THR A 268 -52.92 18.22 -19.65
N PHE A 269 -53.81 18.63 -18.72
CA PHE A 269 -53.44 18.94 -17.35
C PHE A 269 -52.89 17.72 -16.61
N LEU A 270 -53.53 16.55 -16.73
CA LEU A 270 -53.04 15.29 -16.15
C LEU A 270 -51.67 14.88 -16.70
N LEU A 271 -51.46 14.99 -18.03
CA LEU A 271 -50.16 14.73 -18.64
C LEU A 271 -49.11 15.72 -18.10
N ARG A 272 -49.42 17.03 -18.08
CA ARG A 272 -48.50 18.07 -17.60
C ARG A 272 -48.19 17.94 -16.11
N TRP A 273 -49.18 17.57 -15.31
CA TRP A 273 -49.01 17.27 -13.89
C TRP A 273 -48.11 16.04 -13.70
N ARG A 274 -48.34 14.98 -14.49
CA ARG A 274 -47.53 13.76 -14.45
C ARG A 274 -46.08 14.02 -14.88
N THR A 275 -45.84 14.84 -15.91
CA THR A 275 -44.49 15.21 -16.35
C THR A 275 -43.78 16.13 -15.35
N HIS A 276 -44.47 17.11 -14.76
CA HIS A 276 -43.88 17.91 -13.67
C HIS A 276 -43.57 17.06 -12.44
N ARG A 277 -44.44 16.11 -12.08
CA ARG A 277 -44.22 15.20 -10.96
C ARG A 277 -43.09 14.20 -11.24
N SER A 278 -42.94 13.73 -12.48
CA SER A 278 -41.79 12.90 -12.86
C SER A 278 -40.49 13.70 -12.85
N ALA A 279 -40.49 14.93 -13.36
CA ALA A 279 -39.31 15.81 -13.36
C ALA A 279 -38.83 16.15 -11.94
N ARG A 280 -39.75 16.38 -10.99
CA ARG A 280 -39.39 16.58 -9.58
C ARG A 280 -38.78 15.32 -8.97
N ARG A 281 -39.35 14.14 -9.23
CA ARG A 281 -38.78 12.86 -8.76
C ARG A 281 -37.37 12.61 -9.29
N THR A 282 -37.10 12.93 -10.55
CA THR A 282 -35.75 12.78 -11.11
C THR A 282 -34.76 13.78 -10.51
N GLN A 283 -35.20 15.01 -10.21
CA GLN A 283 -34.39 16.01 -9.51
C GLN A 283 -34.09 15.60 -8.07
N ASP A 284 -35.09 15.13 -7.32
CA ASP A 284 -34.94 14.67 -5.94
C ASP A 284 -34.01 13.45 -5.87
N ALA A 285 -34.15 12.50 -6.80
CA ALA A 285 -33.27 11.34 -6.92
C ALA A 285 -31.82 11.74 -7.25
N ALA A 286 -31.62 12.69 -8.18
CA ALA A 286 -30.30 13.20 -8.51
C ALA A 286 -29.65 13.94 -7.32
N ALA A 287 -30.43 14.72 -6.57
CA ALA A 287 -29.95 15.39 -5.36
C ALA A 287 -29.54 14.39 -4.26
N ALA A 288 -30.36 13.35 -4.03
CA ALA A 288 -30.04 12.29 -3.07
C ALA A 288 -28.77 11.50 -3.47
N ALA A 289 -28.64 11.14 -4.74
CA ALA A 289 -27.44 10.49 -5.27
C ALA A 289 -26.18 11.36 -5.11
N ALA A 290 -26.30 12.67 -5.34
CA ALA A 290 -25.19 13.61 -5.14
C ALA A 290 -24.76 13.71 -3.67
N LEU A 291 -25.72 13.71 -2.73
CA LEU A 291 -25.43 13.69 -1.30
C LEU A 291 -24.71 12.40 -0.87
N LEU A 292 -25.20 11.24 -1.31
CA LEU A 292 -24.55 9.95 -1.06
C LEU A 292 -23.13 9.92 -1.62
N ARG A 293 -22.94 10.38 -2.86
CA ARG A 293 -21.61 10.39 -3.50
C ARG A 293 -20.61 11.27 -2.72
N ARG A 294 -21.05 12.42 -2.20
CA ARG A 294 -20.22 13.28 -1.35
C ARG A 294 -19.88 12.61 -0.02
N HIS A 295 -20.86 11.98 0.63
CA HIS A 295 -20.64 11.25 1.88
C HIS A 295 -19.68 10.07 1.72
N TRP A 296 -19.86 9.27 0.67
CA TRP A 296 -18.98 8.16 0.35
C TRP A 296 -17.57 8.62 0.00
N ALA A 297 -17.42 9.69 -0.78
CA ALA A 297 -16.11 10.27 -1.07
C ALA A 297 -15.39 10.73 0.22
N ALA A 298 -16.11 11.35 1.16
CA ALA A 298 -15.57 11.72 2.46
C ALA A 298 -15.15 10.49 3.28
N THR A 299 -16.02 9.46 3.34
CA THR A 299 -15.74 8.21 4.04
C THR A 299 -14.50 7.50 3.48
N VAL A 300 -14.39 7.40 2.15
CA VAL A 300 -13.23 6.80 1.47
C VAL A 300 -11.96 7.60 1.75
N THR A 301 -12.04 8.92 1.75
CA THR A 301 -10.90 9.78 2.06
C THR A 301 -10.43 9.56 3.50
N ASP A 302 -11.36 9.47 4.45
CA ASP A 302 -11.04 9.19 5.85
C ASP A 302 -10.42 7.80 6.01
N VAL A 303 -11.02 6.75 5.42
CA VAL A 303 -10.45 5.39 5.41
C VAL A 303 -9.04 5.40 4.85
N VAL A 304 -8.83 5.95 3.64
CA VAL A 304 -7.52 5.98 2.97
C VAL A 304 -6.48 6.74 3.79
N SER A 305 -6.87 7.79 4.50
CA SER A 305 -5.96 8.56 5.36
C SER A 305 -5.50 7.79 6.60
N ARG A 306 -6.30 6.80 7.05
CA ARG A 306 -6.04 5.99 8.24
C ARG A 306 -5.57 4.56 7.92
N LEU A 307 -5.44 4.20 6.64
CA LEU A 307 -4.95 2.89 6.23
C LEU A 307 -3.51 2.70 6.73
N SER A 308 -3.32 1.71 7.59
CA SER A 308 -2.00 1.23 8.03
C SER A 308 -1.64 -0.02 7.22
N VAL A 309 -0.67 0.11 6.32
CA VAL A 309 -0.22 -1.00 5.48
C VAL A 309 0.97 -1.68 6.18
N PRO A 310 0.91 -2.99 6.45
CA PRO A 310 2.02 -3.69 7.12
C PRO A 310 3.34 -3.51 6.36
N THR A 311 4.39 -3.11 7.08
CA THR A 311 5.74 -2.82 6.59
C THR A 311 6.65 -4.04 6.79
N ILE A 312 7.26 -4.51 5.71
CA ILE A 312 8.22 -5.62 5.77
C ILE A 312 9.56 -5.11 6.34
N ALA A 313 9.91 -3.86 6.07
CA ALA A 313 11.15 -3.27 6.57
C ALA A 313 11.29 -3.31 8.09
N ASP A 314 10.19 -3.18 8.85
CA ASP A 314 10.23 -3.22 10.31
C ASP A 314 10.50 -4.64 10.81
N THR A 315 9.94 -5.67 10.16
CA THR A 315 10.24 -7.07 10.47
C THR A 315 11.70 -7.44 10.18
N LEU A 316 12.31 -6.84 9.14
CA LEU A 316 13.72 -7.01 8.82
C LEU A 316 14.63 -6.29 9.83
N ALA A 317 14.21 -5.12 10.34
CA ALA A 317 14.95 -4.41 11.38
C ALA A 317 14.95 -5.20 12.69
N ASP A 318 13.81 -5.76 13.08
CA ASP A 318 13.68 -6.61 14.27
C ASP A 318 14.57 -7.86 14.18
N PHE A 319 14.64 -8.49 12.99
CA PHE A 319 15.51 -9.65 12.77
C PHE A 319 17.01 -9.31 12.96
N ASN A 320 17.44 -8.11 12.53
CA ASN A 320 18.84 -7.68 12.67
C ASN A 320 19.22 -7.27 14.09
N THR A 321 18.24 -6.88 14.92
CA THR A 321 18.50 -6.45 16.31
C THR A 321 18.46 -7.59 17.31
N ARG A 322 17.94 -8.77 16.94
CA ARG A 322 18.07 -9.96 17.79
C ARG A 322 19.53 -10.40 17.82
N PRO A 323 20.20 -10.42 18.99
CA PRO A 323 21.48 -11.09 19.10
C PRO A 323 21.27 -12.54 18.67
N ALA A 324 22.25 -13.10 17.95
CA ALA A 324 22.31 -14.52 17.62
C ALA A 324 22.46 -15.33 18.91
N THR A 325 21.40 -15.44 19.70
CA THR A 325 21.31 -16.44 20.75
C THR A 325 21.17 -17.77 20.04
N GLY A 326 22.28 -18.49 19.94
CA GLY A 326 22.29 -19.90 19.61
C GLY A 326 21.43 -20.66 20.61
N GLN A 327 20.13 -20.73 20.36
CA GLN A 327 19.33 -21.84 20.84
C GLN A 327 19.62 -23.01 19.92
N ALA A 328 20.56 -23.85 20.36
CA ALA A 328 20.59 -25.24 19.95
C ALA A 328 19.20 -25.81 20.21
N VAL A 329 18.42 -25.97 19.14
CA VAL A 329 17.24 -26.83 19.14
C VAL A 329 17.79 -28.24 19.21
N THR A 330 18.00 -28.74 20.43
CA THR A 330 18.11 -30.17 20.69
C THR A 330 16.75 -30.79 20.37
N ALA A 331 16.68 -31.44 19.22
CA ALA A 331 15.69 -32.47 18.92
C ALA A 331 16.24 -33.83 19.33
#